data_AF-A0AB36XJ64-F1
#
_entry.id   AF-A0AB36XJ64-F1
#
_cell.length_a   1.000
_cell.length_b   1.000
_cell.length_c   1.000
_cell.angle_alpha   90.00
_cell.angle_beta   90.00
_cell.angle_gamma   90.00
#
_symmetry.space_group_name_H-M   'P 1'
#
loop_
_entity.id
_entity.type
_entity.pdbx_description
1 polymer ?
#
loop_
_entity_poly.entity_id
_entity_poly.type
_entity_poly.pdbx_seq_one_letter_code
_entity_poly.pdbx_strand_id
1 'polypeptide(L)' 'MNHHQQTYHQLVRELESVQQTLTQSVPDWDSISALKKPLVAIQAAQEASHHITTSTQLLKALMENFHLRLCELEAQHGQ' A
#
# COMPACT_ATOMS: atom_id res chain seq x y z
N MET A 1 -6.30 -33.87 8.25
CA MET A 1 -6.99 -32.63 7.83
C MET A 1 -7.07 -32.64 6.31
N ASN A 2 -8.25 -32.49 5.71
CA ASN A 2 -8.41 -32.48 4.24
C ASN A 2 -7.84 -31.17 3.66
N HIS A 3 -7.32 -31.20 2.44
CA HIS A 3 -6.88 -30.02 1.67
C HIS A 3 -7.83 -28.83 1.77
N HIS A 4 -9.15 -29.04 1.66
CA HIS A 4 -10.14 -27.97 1.80
C HIS A 4 -10.15 -27.32 3.20
N GLN A 5 -9.91 -28.09 4.26
CA GLN A 5 -9.82 -27.57 5.62
C GLN A 5 -8.53 -26.77 5.82
N GLN A 6 -7.42 -27.22 5.23
CA GLN A 6 -6.15 -26.49 5.25
C GLN A 6 -6.28 -25.14 4.54
N THR A 7 -6.87 -25.14 3.34
CA THR A 7 -7.14 -23.91 2.57
C THR A 7 -8.05 -22.96 3.34
N TYR A 8 -9.12 -23.47 3.96
CA TYR A 8 -10.01 -22.64 4.79
C TYR A 8 -9.27 -21.99 5.96
N HIS A 9 -8.48 -22.76 6.73
CA HIS A 9 -7.71 -22.21 7.85
C HIS A 9 -6.64 -21.21 7.43
N GLN A 10 -6.08 -21.37 6.23
CA GLN A 10 -5.14 -20.40 5.68
C GLN A 10 -5.85 -19.09 5.34
N LEU A 11 -7.00 -19.16 4.66
CA LEU A 11 -7.80 -17.99 4.32
C LEU A 11 -8.31 -17.24 5.55
N VAL A 12 -8.70 -17.95 6.62
CA VAL A 12 -9.10 -17.31 7.88
C VAL A 12 -7.95 -16.53 8.49
N ARG A 13 -6.73 -17.09 8.53
CA ARG A 13 -5.54 -16.40 9.04
C ARG A 13 -5.18 -15.17 8.21
N GLU A 14 -5.31 -15.25 6.90
CA GLU A 14 -5.08 -14.11 6.01
C GLU A 14 -6.12 -13.00 6.25
N LEU A 15 -7.39 -13.36 6.45
CA LEU A 15 -8.45 -12.42 6.80
C LEU A 15 -8.22 -11.73 8.16
N GLU A 16 -7.73 -12.47 9.16
CA GLU A 16 -7.39 -11.90 10.49
C GLU A 16 -6.26 -10.87 10.37
N SER A 17 -5.23 -11.15 9.57
CA SER A 17 -4.13 -10.22 9.30
C SER A 17 -4.61 -8.95 8.59
N VAL A 18 -5.47 -9.11 7.57
CA VAL A 18 -6.11 -7.98 6.88
C VAL A 18 -6.94 -7.16 7.86
N GLN A 19 -7.73 -7.80 8.72
CA GLN A 19 -8.54 -7.11 9.71
C GLN A 19 -7.68 -6.32 10.70
N GLN A 20 -6.57 -6.88 11.19
CA GLN A 20 -5.66 -6.17 12.10
C GLN A 20 -5.07 -4.91 11.45
N THR A 21 -4.66 -5.02 10.17
CA THR A 21 -4.13 -3.89 9.40
C THR A 21 -5.19 -2.80 9.22
N LEU A 22 -6.43 -3.18 8.90
CA LEU A 22 -7.52 -2.24 8.69
C LEU A 22 -7.95 -1.54 9.97
N THR A 23 -7.97 -2.23 11.12
CA THR A 23 -8.26 -1.59 12.42
C THR A 23 -7.28 -0.45 12.73
N GLN A 24 -6.02 -0.55 12.27
CA GLN A 24 -5.01 0.48 12.48
C GLN A 24 -5.04 1.59 11.42
N SER A 25 -5.51 1.27 10.22
CA SER A 25 -5.34 2.13 9.04
C SER A 25 -6.63 2.82 8.60
N VAL A 26 -7.80 2.26 8.97
CA VAL A 26 -9.13 2.80 8.63
C VAL A 26 -9.73 3.46 9.87
N PRO A 27 -10.00 4.77 9.84
CA PRO A 27 -10.70 5.47 10.91
C PRO A 27 -12.05 4.82 11.23
N ASP A 28 -12.37 4.73 12.52
CA ASP A 28 -13.65 4.23 13.03
C ASP A 28 -14.04 2.82 12.55
N TRP A 29 -13.07 1.97 12.21
CA TRP A 29 -13.29 0.60 11.70
C TRP A 29 -14.28 -0.22 12.52
N ASP A 30 -14.27 -0.08 13.84
CA ASP A 30 -15.15 -0.82 14.74
C ASP A 30 -16.61 -0.35 14.71
N SER A 31 -16.85 0.89 14.26
CA SER A 31 -18.20 1.45 14.07
C SER A 31 -18.86 0.99 12.76
N ILE A 32 -18.06 0.47 11.82
CA ILE A 32 -18.54 0.03 10.51
C ILE A 32 -19.30 -1.29 10.67
N SER A 33 -20.54 -1.31 10.17
CA SER A 33 -21.36 -2.53 10.13
C SER A 33 -20.59 -3.69 9.48
N ALA A 34 -20.67 -4.88 10.08
CA ALA A 34 -19.97 -6.08 9.60
C ALA A 34 -20.25 -6.38 8.11
N LEU A 35 -21.46 -6.09 7.62
CA LEU A 35 -21.84 -6.27 6.22
C LEU A 35 -21.12 -5.30 5.27
N LYS A 36 -20.70 -4.13 5.76
CA LYS A 36 -20.00 -3.09 4.99
C LYS A 36 -18.48 -3.21 5.07
N LYS A 37 -17.94 -3.86 6.11
CA LYS A 37 -16.48 -4.02 6.31
C LYS A 37 -15.74 -4.58 5.09
N PRO A 38 -16.25 -5.60 4.35
CA PRO A 38 -15.56 -6.08 3.16
C PRO A 38 -15.43 -5.04 2.04
N LEU A 39 -16.47 -4.22 1.83
CA LEU A 39 -16.45 -3.17 0.82
C LEU A 39 -15.46 -2.06 1.20
N VAL A 40 -15.45 -1.66 2.47
CA VAL A 40 -14.51 -0.67 2.99
C VAL A 40 -13.07 -1.19 2.93
N ALA A 41 -12.85 -2.48 3.24
CA ALA A 41 -11.54 -3.12 3.10
C ALA A 41 -11.00 -3.05 1.66
N ILE A 42 -11.85 -3.36 0.67
CA ILE A 42 -11.50 -3.28 -0.75
C ILE A 42 -11.17 -1.84 -1.15
N GLN A 43 -11.99 -0.88 -0.73
CA GLN A 43 -11.77 0.53 -1.06
C GLN A 43 -10.48 1.06 -0.44
N ALA A 44 -10.22 0.77 0.84
CA ALA A 44 -8.99 1.14 1.52
C ALA A 44 -7.75 0.54 0.83
N ALA A 45 -7.84 -0.71 0.37
CA ALA A 45 -6.76 -1.36 -0.39
C ALA A 45 -6.52 -0.68 -1.75
N GLN A 46 -7.57 -0.27 -2.46
CA GLN A 46 -7.48 0.46 -3.72
C GLN A 46 -6.83 1.84 -3.53
N GLU A 47 -7.25 2.57 -2.50
CA GLU A 47 -6.70 3.89 -2.15
C GLU A 47 -5.21 3.77 -1.79
N ALA A 48 -4.84 2.80 -0.94
CA ALA A 48 -3.44 2.54 -0.58
C ALA A 48 -2.57 2.23 -1.82
N SER A 49 -3.07 1.39 -2.72
CA SER A 49 -2.38 1.05 -3.98
C SER A 49 -2.17 2.28 -4.87
N HIS A 50 -3.18 3.14 -4.98
CA HIS A 50 -3.09 4.41 -5.69
C HIS A 50 -2.01 5.32 -5.07
N HIS A 51 -2.03 5.50 -3.75
CA HIS A 51 -1.04 6.31 -3.05
C HIS A 51 0.40 5.80 -3.23
N ILE A 52 0.61 4.48 -3.19
CA ILE A 52 1.94 3.87 -3.44
C ILE A 52 2.40 4.17 -4.86
N THR A 53 1.51 4.05 -5.84
CA THR A 53 1.83 4.33 -7.25
C THR A 53 2.23 5.79 -7.44
N THR A 54 1.43 6.73 -6.93
CA THR A 54 1.72 8.16 -7.00
C THR A 54 3.03 8.52 -6.30
N SER A 55 3.26 7.99 -5.09
CA SER A 55 4.50 8.25 -4.34
C SER A 55 5.73 7.73 -5.06
N THR A 56 5.64 6.56 -5.67
CA THR A 56 6.72 5.97 -6.46
C THR A 56 7.05 6.83 -7.69
N GLN A 57 6.02 7.30 -8.40
CA GLN A 57 6.20 8.18 -9.55
C GLN A 57 6.84 9.52 -9.15
N LEU A 58 6.42 10.10 -8.03
CA LEU A 58 7.00 11.34 -7.51
C LEU A 58 8.48 11.14 -7.12
N LEU A 59 8.79 10.07 -6.40
CA LEU A 59 10.18 9.76 -6.03
C LEU A 59 11.05 9.57 -7.27
N LYS A 60 10.55 8.88 -8.29
CA LYS A 60 11.27 8.72 -9.56
C LYS A 60 11.55 10.08 -10.22
N ALA A 61 10.54 10.94 -10.34
CA ALA A 61 10.71 12.27 -10.92
C ALA A 61 11.68 13.15 -10.13
N LEU A 62 11.64 13.07 -8.78
CA LEU A 62 12.59 13.77 -7.91
C LEU A 62 14.02 13.27 -8.12
N MET A 63 14.22 11.95 -8.17
CA MET A 63 15.54 11.36 -8.39
C MET A 63 16.10 11.72 -9.78
N GLU A 64 15.27 11.67 -10.82
CA GLU A 64 15.66 12.09 -12.17
C GLU A 64 16.05 13.57 -12.20
N ASN A 65 15.28 14.44 -11.53
CA ASN A 65 15.60 15.86 -11.45
C ASN A 65 16.92 16.12 -10.71
N PHE A 66 17.14 15.46 -9.57
CA PHE A 66 18.40 15.58 -8.83
C PHE A 66 19.59 15.09 -9.65
N HIS A 67 19.43 13.97 -10.35
CA HIS A 67 20.48 13.42 -11.21
C HIS A 67 20.87 14.40 -12.32
N LEU A 68 19.88 14.95 -13.04
CA LEU A 68 20.12 15.95 -14.08
C LEU A 68 20.88 17.17 -13.51
N ARG A 69 20.45 17.67 -12.36
CA ARG A 69 21.07 18.84 -11.73
C ARG A 69 22.48 18.57 -11.26
N LEU A 70 22.76 17.34 -10.80
CA LEU A 70 24.11 16.92 -10.46
C LEU A 70 25.01 16.90 -11.71
N CYS A 71 24.53 16.34 -12.82
CA CYS A 71 25.27 16.35 -14.09
C CYS A 71 25.51 17.77 -14.61
N GLU A 72 24.54 18.68 -14.47
CA GLU A 72 24.71 20.10 -14.81
C GLU A 72 25.81 20.76 -13.96
N LEU A 73 25.83 20.49 -12.66
CA LEU A 73 26.85 21.00 -11.74
C LEU A 73 28.24 20.41 -12.06
N GLU A 74 28.33 19.11 -12.33
CA GLU A 74 29.57 18.47 -12.75
C GLU A 74 30.11 19.06 -14.06
N ALA A 75 29.23 19.35 -15.03
CA ALA A 75 29.61 20.00 -16.27
C ALA A 75 30.11 21.46 -16.07
N GLN A 76 29.60 22.16 -15.06
CA GLN A 76 29.97 23.55 -14.76
C GLN A 76 31.23 23.67 -13.89
N HIS A 77 31.49 22.69 -13.01
CA HIS A 77 32.56 22.75 -12.01
C HIS A 77 33.64 21.67 -12.16
N GLY A 78 33.51 20.78 -13.15
CA GLY A 78 34.48 19.72 -13.46
C GLY A 78 35.71 20.18 -14.26
N GLN A 79 36.03 21.49 -14.26
CA GLN A 79 37.30 22.04 -14.70
C GLN A 79 38.13 22.50 -13.50
#